data_AF-I0UXU5-F1
#
_entry.id   AF-I0UXU5-F1
#
_cell.length_a   1.000
_cell.length_b   1.000
_cell.length_c   1.000
_cell.angle_alpha   90.00
_cell.angle_beta   90.00
_cell.angle_gamma   90.00
#
_symmetry.space_group_name_H-M   'P 1'
#
loop_
_entity.id
_entity.type
_entity.pdbx_description
1 polymer ?
#
loop_
_entity_poly.entity_id
_entity_poly.type
_entity_poly.pdbx_seq_one_letter_code
_entity_poly.pdbx_strand_id
1 'polypeptide(L)'
;MVVTTLYIAALATVLAGLGATVRHDGPVPDVEPLLARRVAEGLRVLRAVSDENARRTLRLLEELNPVPARSPRTHDANSRA
;
A
#
# COMPACT_ATOMS: atom_id res chain seq x y z
N MET A 1 -3.02 4.59 -15.86
CA MET A 1 -2.70 3.39 -16.67
C MET A 1 -1.19 3.24 -16.82
N VAL A 2 -0.46 4.16 -17.49
CA VAL A 2 1.01 4.08 -17.69
C VAL A 2 1.81 3.98 -16.37
N VAL A 3 1.47 4.79 -15.37
CA VAL A 3 2.13 4.75 -14.04
C VAL A 3 1.90 3.41 -13.35
N THR A 4 0.70 2.84 -13.50
CA THR A 4 0.32 1.54 -12.93
C THR A 4 1.12 0.40 -13.59
N THR A 5 1.31 0.44 -14.91
CA THR A 5 2.12 -0.54 -15.63
C THR A 5 3.60 -0.45 -15.25
N LEU A 6 4.15 0.77 -15.12
CA LEU A 6 5.53 0.97 -14.66
C LEU A 6 5.76 0.45 -13.25
N TYR A 7 4.80 0.69 -12.35
CA TYR A 7 4.85 0.18 -10.99
C TYR A 7 4.85 -1.36 -10.95
N ILE A 8 3.96 -2.00 -11.71
CA ILE A 8 3.89 -3.47 -11.79
C ILE A 8 5.18 -4.06 -12.39
N ALA A 9 5.73 -3.44 -13.44
CA ALA A 9 6.97 -3.90 -14.07
C ALA A 9 8.17 -3.77 -13.12
N ALA A 10 8.28 -2.66 -12.40
CA ALA A 10 9.32 -2.47 -11.39
C ALA A 10 9.18 -3.51 -10.25
N LEU A 11 7.96 -3.71 -9.75
CA LEU A 11 7.67 -4.71 -8.72
C LEU A 11 8.05 -6.12 -9.17
N ALA A 12 7.68 -6.51 -10.40
CA ALA A 12 8.02 -7.81 -10.97
C ALA A 12 9.53 -8.00 -11.11
N THR A 13 10.26 -6.94 -11.47
CA THR A 13 11.72 -6.98 -11.60
C THR A 13 12.41 -7.15 -10.24
N VAL A 14 11.93 -6.44 -9.21
CA VAL A 14 12.42 -6.58 -7.84
C VAL A 14 12.14 -7.99 -7.31
N LEU A 15 10.93 -8.51 -7.52
CA LEU A 15 10.56 -9.87 -7.11
C LEU A 15 11.37 -10.94 -7.86
N ALA A 16 11.62 -10.77 -9.15
CA ALA A 16 12.46 -11.67 -9.95
C ALA A 16 13.92 -11.64 -9.49
N GLY A 17 14.46 -10.46 -9.17
CA GLY A 17 15.80 -10.31 -8.60
C GLY A 17 15.95 -11.00 -7.25
N LEU A 18 14.97 -10.83 -6.35
CA LEU A 18 14.91 -11.55 -5.07
C LEU A 18 14.75 -13.07 -5.26
N GLY A 19 13.93 -13.50 -6.22
CA GLY A 19 13.78 -14.92 -6.53
C GLY A 19 15.07 -15.54 -7.04
N ALA A 20 15.85 -14.81 -7.86
CA ALA A 20 17.14 -15.26 -8.37
C ALA A 20 18.22 -15.35 -7.27
N THR A 21 18.23 -14.43 -6.30
CA THR A 21 19.19 -14.48 -5.18
C THR A 21 18.86 -15.54 -4.14
N VAL A 22 17.58 -15.91 -4.02
CA VAL A 22 17.10 -16.96 -3.09
C VAL A 22 17.09 -18.34 -3.73
N ARG A 23 17.24 -18.44 -5.06
CA ARG A 23 17.28 -19.70 -5.79
C ARG A 23 18.51 -20.52 -5.36
N HIS A 24 18.28 -21.43 -4.41
CA HIS A 24 19.27 -22.42 -4.03
C HIS A 24 19.19 -23.57 -5.04
N ASP A 25 20.29 -23.85 -5.75
CA ASP A 25 20.42 -25.03 -6.62
C ASP A 25 20.59 -26.35 -5.82
N GLY A 26 20.22 -26.35 -4.53
CA GLY A 26 20.33 -27.48 -3.60
C GLY A 26 18.97 -27.99 -3.14
N PRO A 27 18.93 -29.13 -2.42
CA PRO A 27 17.69 -29.65 -1.84
C PRO A 27 17.01 -28.56 -1.02
N VAL A 28 15.70 -28.39 -1.22
CA VAL A 28 14.88 -27.40 -0.51
C VAL A 28 15.20 -27.55 0.99
N PRO A 29 15.70 -26.50 1.67
CA PRO A 29 15.97 -26.59 3.09
C PRO A 29 14.67 -26.98 3.78
N ASP A 30 14.71 -28.04 4.57
CA ASP A 30 13.56 -28.48 5.36
C ASP A 30 13.26 -27.35 6.34
N VAL A 31 12.31 -26.48 5.97
CA VAL A 31 12.12 -25.19 6.62
C VAL A 31 11.51 -25.49 7.98
N GLU A 32 12.36 -25.47 9.01
CA GLU A 32 11.97 -25.74 10.39
C GLU A 32 10.71 -24.91 10.72
N PRO A 33 9.63 -25.52 11.27
CA PRO A 33 8.33 -24.86 11.43
C PRO A 33 8.41 -23.55 12.25
N LEU A 34 9.47 -23.39 13.02
CA LEU A 34 9.79 -22.18 13.77
C LEU A 34 10.19 -21.00 12.87
N LEU A 35 10.92 -21.26 11.77
CA LEU A 35 11.28 -20.24 10.78
C LEU A 35 10.04 -19.76 10.01
N ALA A 36 9.18 -20.67 9.58
CA ALA A 36 7.91 -20.31 8.92
C ALA A 36 7.04 -19.42 9.82
N ARG A 37 6.97 -19.73 11.12
CA ARG A 37 6.25 -18.92 12.11
C ARG A 37 6.84 -17.52 12.27
N ARG A 38 8.16 -17.40 12.35
CA ARG A 38 8.85 -16.09 12.43
C ARG A 38 8.64 -15.26 11.16
N VAL A 39 8.68 -15.88 9.99
CA VAL A 39 8.37 -15.20 8.73
C VAL A 39 6.93 -14.69 8.72
N ALA A 40 5.98 -15.52 9.14
CA ALA A 40 4.57 -15.11 9.23
C ALA A 40 4.35 -13.95 10.22
N GLU A 41 5.04 -13.96 11.37
CA GLU A 41 5.01 -12.85 12.34
C GLU A 41 5.61 -11.57 11.73
N GLY A 42 6.74 -11.68 11.04
CA GLY A 42 7.35 -10.56 10.32
C GLY A 42 6.43 -9.96 9.25
N LEU A 43 5.73 -10.80 8.48
CA LEU A 43 4.76 -10.35 7.48
C LEU A 43 3.55 -9.64 8.10
N ARG A 44 3.10 -10.06 9.29
CA ARG A 44 2.02 -9.35 10.03
C ARG A 44 2.45 -7.95 10.46
N VAL A 45 3.67 -7.81 10.98
CA VAL A 45 4.21 -6.51 11.37
C VAL A 45 4.36 -5.61 10.13
N LEU A 46 4.92 -6.14 9.04
CA LEU A 46 5.09 -5.39 7.81
C LEU A 46 3.75 -4.90 7.24
N ARG A 47 2.71 -5.74 7.31
CA ARG A 47 1.35 -5.37 6.90
C ARG A 47 0.80 -4.23 7.76
N ALA A 48 0.92 -4.32 9.08
CA ALA A 48 0.45 -3.27 9.99
C ALA A 48 1.14 -1.92 9.74
N VAL A 49 2.45 -1.93 9.50
CA VAL A 49 3.22 -0.71 9.16
C VAL A 49 2.79 -0.17 7.79
N SER A 50 2.58 -1.03 6.80
CA SER A 50 2.10 -0.64 5.47
C SER A 50 0.72 0.03 5.53
N ASP A 51 -0.21 -0.52 6.30
CA ASP A 51 -1.57 0.02 6.45
C ASP A 51 -1.58 1.37 7.16
N GLU A 52 -0.73 1.56 8.17
CA GLU A 52 -0.54 2.85 8.82
C GLU A 52 0.09 3.88 7.89
N ASN A 53 1.11 3.49 7.12
CA ASN A 53 1.78 4.39 6.18
C ASN A 53 0.87 4.80 5.01
N ALA A 54 0.03 3.88 4.52
CA ALA A 54 -0.97 4.18 3.51
C ALA A 54 -1.98 5.22 4.01
N ARG A 55 -2.49 5.07 5.24
CA ARG A 55 -3.41 6.05 5.85
C ARG A 55 -2.76 7.43 6.02
N ARG A 56 -1.52 7.48 6.48
CA ARG A 56 -0.77 8.75 6.59
C ARG A 56 -0.56 9.41 5.22
N THR A 57 -0.21 8.62 4.21
CA THR A 57 0.00 9.12 2.85
C THR A 57 -1.30 9.69 2.26
N LEU A 58 -2.44 9.01 2.46
CA LEU A 58 -3.75 9.52 2.03
C LEU A 58 -4.08 10.85 2.72
N ARG A 59 -3.87 10.94 4.03
CA ARG A 59 -4.10 12.18 4.78
C ARG A 59 -3.23 13.32 4.27
N LEU A 60 -1.94 13.06 4.03
CA LEU A 60 -1.02 14.07 3.48
C LEU A 60 -1.44 14.50 2.06
N LEU A 61 -1.96 13.57 1.24
CA LEU A 61 -2.49 13.90 -0.08
C LEU A 61 -3.75 14.78 0.00
N GLU A 62 -4.63 14.53 0.97
CA GLU A 62 -5.81 15.38 1.22
C GLU A 62 -5.42 16.78 1.71
N GLU A 63 -4.42 16.87 2.60
CA GLU A 63 -3.90 18.16 3.09
C GLU A 63 -3.21 18.98 1.98
N LEU A 64 -2.48 18.32 1.07
CA LEU A 64 -1.79 18.95 -0.05
C LEU A 64 -2.74 19.33 -1.20
N ASN A 65 -3.89 18.67 -1.32
CA ASN A 65 -4.86 18.92 -2.37
C ASN A 65 -6.26 19.12 -1.77
N PRO A 66 -6.47 20.23 -1.02
CA PRO A 66 -7.75 20.51 -0.42
C PRO A 66 -8.79 20.67 -1.53
N VAL A 67 -9.72 19.71 -1.64
CA VAL A 67 -10.90 19.86 -2.49
C VAL A 67 -11.59 21.16 -2.04
N PRO A 68 -11.79 22.16 -2.92
CA PRO A 68 -12.42 23.40 -2.51
C PRO A 68 -13.81 23.06 -1.96
N ALA A 69 -14.02 23.42 -0.69
CA ALA A 69 -15.28 23.22 -0.01
C ALA A 69 -16.40 23.77 -0.89
N ARG A 70 -17.30 22.88 -1.31
CA ARG A 70 -18.50 23.25 -2.06
C ARG A 70 -19.25 24.28 -1.21
N SER A 71 -19.25 25.55 -1.63
CA SER A 71 -19.88 26.63 -0.88
C SER A 71 -21.29 26.21 -0.46
N PRO A 72 -21.70 26.45 0.80
CA PRO A 72 -23.07 26.22 1.20
C PRO A 72 -23.95 27.11 0.31
N ARG A 73 -24.75 26.48 -0.55
CA ARG A 73 -25.79 27.17 -1.28
C ARG A 73 -26.72 27.77 -0.23
N THR A 74 -26.64 29.09 -0.05
CA THR A 74 -27.74 29.91 0.46
C THR A 74 -28.91 29.77 -0.51
N HIS A 75 -29.64 28.69 -0.35
CA HIS A 75 -30.95 28.47 -0.95
C HIS A 75 -31.85 28.20 0.25
N ASP A 76 -32.92 29.00 0.39
CA ASP A 76 -33.99 28.89 1.40
C ASP A 76 -34.07 30.07 2.40
N ALA A 77 -33.97 31.30 1.88
CA ALA A 77 -34.44 32.49 2.58
C ALA A 77 -35.53 33.27 1.81
N ASN A 78 -36.24 32.64 0.85
CA ASN A 78 -37.26 33.38 0.09
C ASN A 78 -38.47 32.52 -0.32
N SER A 79 -39.25 32.05 0.66
CA SER A 79 -40.60 31.52 0.39
C SER A 79 -41.64 31.94 1.44
N ARG A 80 -41.59 33.21 1.90
CA ARG A 80 -42.71 33.82 2.64
C ARG A 80 -42.78 35.32 2.32
N ALA A 81 -43.47 35.67 1.25
CA ALA A 81 -44.13 36.95 1.05
C ALA A 81 -45.35 36.72 0.16
#